data_AF-T1HEP5-F1
#
_entry.id   AF-T1HEP5-F1
#
_cell.length_a   1.000
_cell.length_b   1.000
_cell.length_c   1.000
_cell.angle_alpha   90.00
_cell.angle_beta   90.00
_cell.angle_gamma   90.00
#
_symmetry.space_group_name_H-M   'P 1'
#
loop_
_entity.id
_entity.type
_entity.pdbx_description
1 polymer ?
#
loop_
_entity_poly.entity_id
_entity_poly.type
_entity_poly.pdbx_seq_one_letter_code
_entity_poly.pdbx_strand_id
1 'polypeptide(L)'
;MLYTNLILTACLVLAVNLVECKKLPDFIPQCKKNDPKFDQCVLKAIEAVRPQLNKGIPKIRVPALEPLVIPQLNITRNLPNLDVKAYLSNIKVIGANTFSVTKLKCDTEALVLEMTVRLPLITATCNYDVDGRLLVIPLKGKGEFKGNFTDIVADVKGTGEIVSSKKGVKYVNIKTVRSKIKVGGQQSKVVNTDGDRNNEIITNTAFTFINQNWRQVLQVITPIMEETADAIIKSMGNNILRAIPYSELLPQ
;
A
#
# COMPACT_ATOMS: atom_id res chain seq x y z
N MET A 1 -28.98 38.58 -37.00
CA MET A 1 -29.22 38.40 -35.55
C MET A 1 -29.58 36.96 -35.14
N LEU A 2 -30.28 36.15 -35.95
CA LEU A 2 -30.57 34.75 -35.58
C LEU A 2 -29.33 33.83 -35.52
N TYR A 3 -28.38 33.98 -36.44
CA TYR A 3 -27.20 33.11 -36.51
C TYR A 3 -26.24 33.26 -35.32
N THR A 4 -26.13 34.47 -34.74
CA THR A 4 -25.30 34.71 -33.55
C THR A 4 -25.87 34.04 -32.29
N ASN A 5 -27.20 33.97 -32.14
CA ASN A 5 -27.85 33.28 -31.02
C ASN A 5 -27.76 31.74 -31.13
N LEU A 6 -27.74 31.18 -32.34
CA LEU A 6 -27.60 29.74 -32.56
C LEU A 6 -26.18 29.24 -32.24
N ILE A 7 -25.16 30.04 -32.55
CA ILE A 7 -23.76 29.72 -32.24
C ILE A 7 -23.49 29.85 -30.72
N LEU A 8 -24.04 30.88 -30.06
CA LEU A 8 -23.91 31.03 -28.60
C LEU A 8 -24.59 29.88 -27.83
N THR A 9 -25.76 29.43 -28.27
CA THR A 9 -26.48 28.31 -27.64
C THR A 9 -25.78 26.97 -27.91
N ALA A 10 -25.25 26.74 -29.11
CA ALA A 10 -24.45 25.55 -29.42
C ALA A 10 -23.15 25.47 -28.59
N CYS A 11 -22.47 26.60 -28.39
CA CYS A 11 -21.30 26.68 -27.50
C CYS A 11 -21.65 26.43 -26.02
N LEU A 12 -22.81 26.90 -25.55
CA LEU A 12 -23.28 26.63 -24.19
C LEU A 12 -23.57 25.14 -23.98
N VAL A 13 -24.24 24.48 -24.94
CA VAL A 13 -24.58 23.04 -24.88
C VAL A 13 -23.34 22.15 -24.97
N LEU A 14 -22.32 22.55 -25.73
CA LEU A 14 -21.01 21.87 -25.78
C LEU A 14 -20.20 22.06 -24.49
N ALA A 15 -20.36 23.20 -23.80
CA ALA A 15 -19.68 23.45 -22.52
C ALA A 15 -20.26 22.62 -21.35
N VAL A 16 -21.57 22.26 -21.39
CA VAL A 16 -22.19 21.46 -20.30
C VAL A 16 -21.75 19.99 -20.31
N ASN A 17 -21.25 19.48 -21.45
CA ASN A 17 -20.88 18.06 -21.59
C ASN A 17 -19.42 17.74 -21.20
N LEU A 18 -18.65 18.70 -20.68
CA LEU A 18 -17.23 18.48 -20.33
C LEU A 18 -16.98 18.07 -18.87
N VAL A 19 -18.04 17.82 -18.11
CA VAL A 19 -17.92 17.20 -16.78
C VAL A 19 -18.04 15.68 -16.95
N GLU A 20 -16.95 15.04 -17.40
CA GLU A 20 -16.74 13.63 -17.10
C GLU A 20 -16.52 13.49 -15.58
N CYS A 21 -17.61 13.64 -14.80
CA CYS A 21 -17.68 13.14 -13.45
C CYS A 21 -17.64 11.62 -13.57
N LYS A 22 -16.46 11.05 -13.38
CA LYS A 22 -16.32 9.60 -13.21
C LYS A 22 -17.16 9.21 -12.00
N LYS A 23 -18.34 8.63 -12.28
CA LYS A 23 -19.23 8.09 -11.25
C LYS A 23 -18.55 6.92 -10.56
N LEU A 24 -18.85 6.76 -9.28
CA LEU A 24 -18.49 5.56 -8.55
C LEU A 24 -19.15 4.35 -9.25
N PRO A 25 -18.42 3.26 -9.53
CA PRO A 25 -19.02 2.06 -10.11
C PRO A 25 -20.17 1.52 -9.25
N ASP A 26 -21.24 1.06 -9.89
CA ASP A 26 -22.50 0.67 -9.22
C ASP A 26 -22.34 -0.47 -8.17
N PHE A 27 -21.30 -1.29 -8.29
CA PHE A 27 -21.01 -2.35 -7.33
C PHE A 27 -20.41 -1.84 -6.02
N ILE A 28 -19.92 -0.60 -5.98
CA ILE A 28 -19.37 0.02 -4.77
C ILE A 28 -20.50 0.80 -4.10
N PRO A 29 -20.83 0.51 -2.83
CA PRO A 29 -21.85 1.26 -2.12
C PRO A 29 -21.44 2.73 -1.97
N GLN A 30 -22.41 3.61 -2.19
CA GLN A 30 -22.24 5.04 -2.02
C GLN A 30 -22.48 5.44 -0.56
N CYS A 31 -21.43 5.89 0.13
CA CYS A 31 -21.48 6.19 1.56
C CYS A 31 -21.75 7.66 1.84
N LYS A 32 -22.94 7.97 2.35
CA LYS A 32 -23.36 9.34 2.66
C LYS A 32 -22.65 9.87 3.90
N LYS A 33 -22.10 11.08 3.80
CA LYS A 33 -21.27 11.71 4.82
C LYS A 33 -21.91 11.72 6.22
N ASN A 34 -23.23 11.90 6.28
CA ASN A 34 -23.98 12.05 7.53
C ASN A 34 -24.68 10.76 7.98
N ASP A 35 -24.41 9.62 7.34
CA ASP A 35 -24.99 8.34 7.74
C ASP A 35 -24.40 7.89 9.09
N PRO A 36 -25.21 7.63 10.13
CA PRO A 36 -24.72 7.05 11.39
C PRO A 36 -23.97 5.72 11.22
N LYS A 37 -24.14 5.04 10.09
CA LYS A 37 -23.47 3.79 9.71
C LYS A 37 -22.37 4.01 8.66
N PHE A 38 -21.83 5.22 8.54
CA PHE A 38 -20.80 5.57 7.56
C PHE A 38 -19.61 4.58 7.57
N ASP A 39 -19.05 4.27 8.73
CA ASP A 39 -17.94 3.32 8.87
C ASP A 39 -18.29 1.93 8.31
N GLN A 40 -19.51 1.45 8.58
CA GLN A 40 -19.99 0.16 8.04
C GLN A 40 -20.14 0.20 6.53
N CYS A 41 -20.58 1.34 5.97
CA CYS A 41 -20.66 1.53 4.53
C CYS A 41 -19.26 1.52 3.90
N VAL A 42 -18.30 2.25 4.47
CA VAL A 42 -16.92 2.28 3.97
C VAL A 42 -16.29 0.88 4.03
N LEU A 43 -16.54 0.11 5.10
CA LEU A 43 -16.12 -1.28 5.17
C LEU A 43 -16.69 -2.10 4.02
N LYS A 44 -17.98 -1.99 3.73
CA LYS A 44 -18.60 -2.67 2.56
C LYS A 44 -18.00 -2.21 1.24
N ALA A 45 -17.63 -0.93 1.11
CA ALA A 45 -16.95 -0.42 -0.08
C ALA A 45 -15.57 -1.05 -0.25
N ILE A 46 -14.79 -1.17 0.83
CA ILE A 46 -13.49 -1.85 0.81
C ILE A 46 -13.66 -3.32 0.38
N GLU A 47 -14.64 -4.03 0.93
CA GLU A 47 -14.94 -5.42 0.54
C GLU A 47 -15.38 -5.54 -0.92
N ALA A 48 -16.22 -4.63 -1.41
CA ALA A 48 -16.69 -4.61 -2.79
C ALA A 48 -15.56 -4.37 -3.80
N VAL A 49 -14.55 -3.59 -3.42
CA VAL A 49 -13.39 -3.27 -4.27
C VAL A 49 -12.32 -4.37 -4.21
N ARG A 50 -12.27 -5.18 -3.16
CA ARG A 50 -11.26 -6.24 -2.95
C ARG A 50 -11.05 -7.16 -4.17
N PRO A 51 -12.07 -7.71 -4.84
CA PRO A 51 -11.87 -8.56 -6.02
C PRO A 51 -11.13 -7.85 -7.16
N GLN A 52 -11.30 -6.53 -7.29
CA GLN A 52 -10.60 -5.71 -8.28
C GLN A 52 -9.15 -5.45 -7.85
N LEU A 53 -8.89 -5.22 -6.56
CA LEU A 53 -7.52 -5.08 -6.05
C LEU A 53 -6.71 -6.36 -6.22
N ASN A 54 -7.36 -7.53 -6.11
CA ASN A 54 -6.71 -8.82 -6.32
C ASN A 54 -6.03 -8.90 -7.69
N LYS A 55 -6.72 -8.46 -8.75
CA LYS A 55 -6.20 -8.43 -10.14
C LYS A 55 -5.47 -7.13 -10.51
N GLY A 56 -5.64 -6.09 -9.69
CA GLY A 56 -5.22 -4.73 -10.01
C GLY A 56 -6.19 -4.03 -10.96
N ILE A 57 -6.01 -2.72 -11.09
CA ILE A 57 -6.82 -1.86 -11.97
C ILE A 57 -5.87 -1.04 -12.85
N PRO A 58 -5.36 -1.61 -13.97
CA PRO A 58 -4.33 -0.97 -14.79
C PRO A 58 -4.72 0.40 -15.33
N LYS A 59 -6.00 0.60 -15.67
CA LYS A 59 -6.54 1.88 -16.18
C LYS A 59 -6.30 3.08 -15.25
N ILE A 60 -6.17 2.82 -13.95
CA ILE A 60 -5.87 3.84 -12.94
C ILE A 60 -4.55 3.56 -12.21
N ARG A 61 -3.67 2.70 -12.76
CA ARG A 61 -2.34 2.39 -12.21
C ARG A 61 -2.37 1.79 -10.81
N VAL A 62 -3.41 1.01 -10.49
CA VAL A 62 -3.45 0.21 -9.26
C VAL A 62 -2.86 -1.16 -9.58
N PRO A 63 -1.73 -1.56 -8.96
CA PRO A 63 -1.14 -2.89 -9.16
C PRO A 63 -2.06 -3.98 -8.58
N ALA A 64 -1.82 -5.22 -9.01
CA ALA A 64 -2.43 -6.39 -8.37
C ALA A 64 -1.93 -6.51 -6.91
N LEU A 65 -2.81 -6.96 -6.02
CA LEU A 65 -2.45 -7.36 -4.67
C LEU A 65 -1.99 -8.83 -4.58
N GLU A 66 -2.28 -9.66 -5.59
CA GLU A 66 -2.00 -11.09 -5.55
C GLU A 66 -1.49 -11.62 -6.91
N PRO A 67 -0.17 -11.83 -7.07
CA PRO A 67 0.88 -11.34 -6.18
C PRO A 67 1.04 -9.82 -6.32
N LEU A 68 1.34 -9.15 -5.21
CA LEU A 68 1.82 -7.78 -5.22
C LEU A 68 3.30 -7.79 -5.62
N VAL A 69 3.61 -7.13 -6.74
CA VAL A 69 4.97 -7.06 -7.29
C VAL A 69 5.56 -5.69 -7.05
N ILE A 70 6.72 -5.64 -6.39
CA ILE A 70 7.53 -4.44 -6.20
C ILE A 70 8.82 -4.65 -7.00
N PRO A 71 9.05 -3.88 -8.09
CA PRO A 71 10.17 -4.15 -8.99
C PRO A 71 11.53 -4.09 -8.29
N GLN A 72 11.73 -3.08 -7.45
CA GLN A 72 12.95 -2.92 -6.68
C GLN A 72 12.72 -2.07 -5.43
N LEU A 73 13.57 -2.28 -4.42
CA LEU A 73 13.65 -1.49 -3.21
C LEU A 73 15.11 -1.34 -2.80
N ASN A 74 15.54 -0.08 -2.63
CA ASN A 74 16.87 0.26 -2.13
C ASN A 74 16.76 0.67 -0.68
N ILE A 75 17.47 -0.01 0.21
CA ILE A 75 17.48 0.27 1.64
C ILE A 75 18.89 0.70 2.00
N THR A 76 18.99 1.91 2.52
CA THR A 76 20.20 2.40 3.19
C THR A 76 19.83 2.83 4.60
N ARG A 77 20.49 2.25 5.59
CA ARG A 77 20.35 2.63 7.00
C ARG A 77 21.74 2.75 7.61
N ASN A 78 21.90 3.72 8.49
CA ASN A 78 23.09 3.92 9.30
C ASN A 78 22.62 4.22 10.72
N LEU A 79 22.21 3.16 11.42
CA LEU A 79 21.69 3.18 12.78
C LEU A 79 22.53 2.23 13.65
N PRO A 80 22.64 2.45 14.97
CA PRO A 80 23.47 1.61 15.83
C PRO A 80 23.16 0.10 15.76
N ASN A 81 21.89 -0.24 15.55
CA ASN A 81 21.36 -1.60 15.46
C ASN A 81 21.15 -2.08 14.00
N LEU A 82 21.35 -1.21 13.01
CA LEU A 82 21.18 -1.53 11.59
C LEU A 82 22.01 -0.57 10.74
N ASP A 83 23.14 -1.06 10.24
CA ASP A 83 23.96 -0.38 9.25
C ASP A 83 23.97 -1.26 8.00
N VAL A 84 23.21 -0.90 6.97
CA VAL A 84 23.00 -1.78 5.82
C VAL A 84 22.79 -0.99 4.55
N LYS A 85 23.36 -1.53 3.46
CA LYS A 85 23.00 -1.23 2.09
C LYS A 85 22.43 -2.51 1.48
N ALA A 86 21.14 -2.47 1.13
CA ALA A 86 20.46 -3.60 0.51
C ALA A 86 19.77 -3.15 -0.78
N TYR A 87 19.99 -3.92 -1.84
CA TYR A 87 19.25 -3.86 -3.08
C TYR A 87 18.37 -5.10 -3.16
N LEU A 88 17.05 -4.88 -3.15
CA LEU A 88 16.06 -5.94 -3.34
C LEU A 88 15.41 -5.76 -4.70
N SER A 89 15.26 -6.83 -5.47
CA SER A 89 14.57 -6.81 -6.76
C SER A 89 13.62 -7.99 -6.92
N ASN A 90 12.68 -7.85 -7.86
CA ASN A 90 11.67 -8.87 -8.14
C ASN A 90 10.90 -9.31 -6.87
N ILE A 91 10.58 -8.35 -6.01
CA ILE A 91 9.86 -8.64 -4.78
C ILE A 91 8.43 -9.05 -5.15
N LYS A 92 8.02 -10.24 -4.73
CA LYS A 92 6.66 -10.74 -4.88
C LYS A 92 6.10 -11.02 -3.50
N VAL A 93 4.95 -10.44 -3.21
CA VAL A 93 4.22 -10.61 -1.96
C VAL A 93 2.91 -11.34 -2.26
N ILE A 94 2.70 -12.46 -1.59
CA ILE A 94 1.55 -13.35 -1.73
C ILE A 94 0.78 -13.36 -0.41
N GLY A 95 -0.55 -13.33 -0.47
CA GLY A 95 -1.45 -13.30 0.68
C GLY A 95 -1.95 -11.90 1.05
N ALA A 96 -1.56 -10.84 0.32
CA ALA A 96 -1.98 -9.48 0.66
C ALA A 96 -3.49 -9.27 0.47
N ASN A 97 -4.15 -10.09 -0.36
CA ASN A 97 -5.60 -10.07 -0.54
C ASN A 97 -6.39 -10.77 0.59
N THR A 98 -5.73 -11.55 1.47
CA THR A 98 -6.40 -12.26 2.58
C THR A 98 -6.62 -11.39 3.82
N PHE A 99 -6.53 -10.07 3.67
CA PHE A 99 -6.68 -9.15 4.78
C PHE A 99 -8.11 -9.17 5.32
N SER A 100 -8.30 -8.83 6.60
CA SER A 100 -9.61 -8.52 7.17
C SER A 100 -9.52 -7.23 7.97
N VAL A 101 -10.50 -6.36 7.78
CA VAL A 101 -10.61 -5.12 8.55
C VAL A 101 -11.43 -5.42 9.80
N THR A 102 -10.83 -5.24 10.97
CA THR A 102 -11.44 -5.61 12.26
C THR A 102 -11.88 -4.41 13.07
N LYS A 103 -11.34 -3.23 12.76
CA LYS A 103 -11.76 -1.93 13.27
C LYS A 103 -11.65 -0.95 12.12
N LEU A 104 -12.62 -0.04 12.01
CA LEU A 104 -12.61 1.06 11.06
C LEU A 104 -13.29 2.24 11.73
N LYS A 105 -12.66 3.40 11.64
CA LYS A 105 -13.20 4.68 12.09
C LYS A 105 -12.85 5.74 11.07
N CYS A 106 -13.86 6.44 10.57
CA CYS A 106 -13.69 7.52 9.63
C CYS A 106 -14.15 8.85 10.25
N ASP A 107 -13.37 9.89 10.05
CA ASP A 107 -13.74 11.27 10.29
C ASP A 107 -13.85 11.98 8.94
N THR A 108 -15.07 12.24 8.51
CA THR A 108 -15.34 12.84 7.19
C THR A 108 -15.11 14.35 7.16
N GLU A 109 -14.99 15.01 8.32
CA GLU A 109 -14.68 16.43 8.41
C GLU A 109 -13.17 16.66 8.38
N ALA A 110 -12.44 15.92 9.21
CA ALA A 110 -10.98 15.97 9.26
C ALA A 110 -10.30 15.16 8.13
N LEU A 111 -11.07 14.39 7.36
CA LEU A 111 -10.59 13.43 6.34
C LEU A 111 -9.56 12.45 6.93
N VAL A 112 -9.89 11.88 8.08
CA VAL A 112 -9.04 10.88 8.76
C VAL A 112 -9.68 9.51 8.65
N LEU A 113 -8.87 8.50 8.36
CA LEU A 113 -9.29 7.10 8.40
C LEU A 113 -8.34 6.33 9.29
N GLU A 114 -8.88 5.61 10.27
CA GLU A 114 -8.15 4.71 11.14
C GLU A 114 -8.71 3.30 10.98
N MET A 115 -7.86 2.31 10.74
CA MET A 115 -8.28 0.92 10.59
C MET A 115 -7.28 -0.05 11.21
N THR A 116 -7.80 -1.16 11.74
CA THR A 116 -6.98 -2.31 12.15
C THR A 116 -7.19 -3.44 11.15
N VAL A 117 -6.12 -3.82 10.47
CA VAL A 117 -6.08 -4.89 9.47
C VAL A 117 -5.41 -6.13 10.05
N ARG A 118 -5.96 -7.31 9.77
CA ARG A 118 -5.34 -8.60 10.07
C ARG A 118 -5.02 -9.37 8.80
N LEU A 119 -3.84 -9.97 8.75
CA LEU A 119 -3.36 -10.80 7.66
C LEU A 119 -2.86 -12.14 8.24
N PRO A 120 -3.50 -13.27 7.91
CA PRO A 120 -3.11 -14.57 8.46
C PRO A 120 -1.71 -15.00 8.06
N LEU A 121 -1.35 -14.82 6.78
CA LEU A 121 -0.07 -15.22 6.21
C LEU A 121 0.30 -14.29 5.05
N ILE A 122 1.53 -13.79 5.08
CA ILE A 122 2.20 -13.17 3.95
C ILE A 122 3.43 -14.01 3.60
N THR A 123 3.59 -14.35 2.33
CA THR A 123 4.83 -14.89 1.79
C THR A 123 5.49 -13.83 0.91
N ALA A 124 6.77 -13.55 1.15
CA ALA A 124 7.56 -12.65 0.34
C ALA A 124 8.73 -13.40 -0.30
N THR A 125 8.95 -13.21 -1.59
CA THR A 125 10.15 -13.68 -2.29
C THR A 125 10.83 -12.51 -2.97
N CYS A 126 12.16 -12.46 -2.99
CA CYS A 126 12.91 -11.48 -3.75
C CYS A 126 14.32 -11.96 -4.06
N ASN A 127 14.97 -11.28 -5.00
CA ASN A 127 16.42 -11.33 -5.14
C ASN A 127 17.00 -10.28 -4.20
N TYR A 128 18.05 -10.63 -3.46
CA TYR A 128 18.73 -9.73 -2.55
C TYR A 128 20.20 -9.55 -2.95
N ASP A 129 20.73 -8.36 -2.71
CA ASP A 129 22.15 -8.03 -2.68
C ASP A 129 22.35 -7.14 -1.46
N VAL A 130 23.03 -7.65 -0.44
CA VAL A 130 23.09 -7.04 0.89
C VAL A 130 24.53 -6.96 1.36
N ASP A 131 24.87 -5.81 1.92
CA ASP A 131 26.12 -5.54 2.60
C ASP A 131 25.88 -4.70 3.86
N GLY A 132 26.42 -5.12 4.99
CA GLY A 132 26.38 -4.37 6.24
C GLY A 132 26.28 -5.27 7.48
N ARG A 133 25.43 -4.86 8.42
CA ARG A 133 25.29 -5.47 9.74
C ARG A 133 23.90 -5.24 10.32
N LEU A 134 23.33 -6.29 10.88
CA LEU A 134 22.11 -6.27 11.68
C LEU A 134 22.47 -6.62 13.11
N LEU A 135 22.21 -5.71 14.06
CA LEU A 135 22.70 -5.83 15.43
C LEU A 135 24.23 -6.02 15.45
N VAL A 136 24.72 -7.18 15.89
CA VAL A 136 26.13 -7.56 15.89
C VAL A 136 26.49 -8.51 14.74
N ILE A 137 25.51 -8.90 13.93
CA ILE A 137 25.65 -9.95 12.93
C ILE A 137 25.99 -9.34 11.57
N PRO A 138 27.13 -9.70 10.96
CA PRO A 138 27.48 -9.24 9.62
C PRO A 138 26.51 -9.79 8.59
N LEU A 139 26.18 -8.97 7.61
CA LEU A 139 25.36 -9.30 6.45
C LEU A 139 26.19 -9.10 5.19
N LYS A 140 26.40 -10.16 4.43
CA LYS A 140 27.06 -10.08 3.13
C LYS A 140 26.60 -11.21 2.23
N GLY A 141 26.13 -10.86 1.05
CA GLY A 141 25.88 -11.82 -0.02
C GLY A 141 24.80 -11.38 -0.99
N LYS A 142 24.65 -12.19 -2.04
CA LYS A 142 23.63 -12.04 -3.06
C LYS A 142 22.93 -13.36 -3.28
N GLY A 143 21.65 -13.31 -3.62
CA GLY A 143 20.88 -14.53 -3.79
C GLY A 143 19.39 -14.33 -3.80
N GLU A 144 18.68 -15.41 -3.49
CA GLU A 144 17.23 -15.45 -3.38
C GLU A 144 16.79 -15.56 -1.93
N PHE A 145 15.77 -14.78 -1.57
CA PHE A 145 15.13 -14.79 -0.26
C PHE A 145 13.70 -15.29 -0.38
N LYS A 146 13.27 -16.09 0.60
CA LYS A 146 11.86 -16.41 0.83
C LYS A 146 11.54 -16.27 2.31
N GLY A 147 10.54 -15.46 2.63
CA GLY A 147 10.07 -15.24 3.98
C GLY A 147 8.57 -15.49 4.12
N ASN A 148 8.18 -16.08 5.24
CA ASN A 148 6.80 -16.23 5.67
C ASN A 148 6.59 -15.42 6.94
N PHE A 149 5.48 -14.70 7.01
CA PHE A 149 5.08 -13.87 8.14
C PHE A 149 3.63 -14.19 8.49
N THR A 150 3.36 -14.61 9.72
CA THR A 150 2.03 -15.03 10.18
C THR A 150 1.46 -14.11 11.24
N ASP A 151 0.13 -14.15 11.37
CA ASP A 151 -0.63 -13.45 12.42
C ASP A 151 -0.29 -11.95 12.47
N ILE A 152 -0.28 -11.33 11.29
CA ILE A 152 0.08 -9.93 11.16
C ILE A 152 -1.13 -9.08 11.56
N VAL A 153 -0.88 -8.07 12.40
CA VAL A 153 -1.85 -7.02 12.75
C VAL A 153 -1.23 -5.68 12.39
N ALA A 154 -1.94 -4.88 11.61
CA ALA A 154 -1.51 -3.55 11.23
C ALA A 154 -2.56 -2.51 11.64
N ASP A 155 -2.18 -1.59 12.52
CA ASP A 155 -2.98 -0.39 12.80
C ASP A 155 -2.56 0.71 11.82
N VAL A 156 -3.47 1.15 10.96
CA VAL A 156 -3.20 2.09 9.87
C VAL A 156 -3.98 3.38 10.11
N LYS A 157 -3.28 4.51 10.06
CA LYS A 157 -3.88 5.85 10.09
C LYS A 157 -3.54 6.60 8.82
N GLY A 158 -4.59 7.01 8.09
CA GLY A 158 -4.51 7.87 6.92
C GLY A 158 -5.07 9.26 7.19
N THR A 159 -4.47 10.29 6.60
CA THR A 159 -5.05 11.64 6.54
C THR A 159 -5.19 12.08 5.10
N GLY A 160 -6.28 12.78 4.80
CA GLY A 160 -6.60 13.29 3.48
C GLY A 160 -6.57 14.82 3.43
N GLU A 161 -6.58 15.33 2.21
CA GLU A 161 -6.80 16.74 1.88
C GLU A 161 -7.64 16.84 0.61
N ILE A 162 -8.35 17.95 0.44
CA ILE A 162 -9.11 18.21 -0.77
C ILE A 162 -8.20 18.93 -1.77
N VAL A 163 -8.08 18.37 -2.97
CA VAL A 163 -7.34 18.97 -4.08
C VAL A 163 -8.26 19.27 -5.25
N SER A 164 -8.02 20.38 -5.93
CA SER A 164 -8.79 20.78 -7.12
C SER A 164 -8.02 20.43 -8.38
N SER A 165 -8.70 19.86 -9.37
CA SER A 165 -8.17 19.74 -10.73
C SER A 165 -8.11 21.10 -11.43
N LYS A 166 -7.41 21.17 -12.56
CA LYS A 166 -7.39 22.37 -13.43
C LYS A 166 -8.78 22.84 -13.88
N LYS A 167 -9.77 21.93 -13.90
CA LYS A 167 -11.17 22.21 -14.26
C LYS A 167 -12.05 22.53 -13.04
N GLY A 168 -11.47 22.71 -11.85
CA GLY A 168 -12.21 23.05 -10.62
C GLY A 168 -12.89 21.87 -9.90
N VAL A 169 -12.89 20.65 -10.48
CA VAL A 169 -13.42 19.45 -9.81
C VAL A 169 -12.53 19.09 -8.61
N LYS A 170 -13.16 18.88 -7.45
CA LYS A 170 -12.50 18.52 -6.18
C LYS A 170 -12.34 17.01 -6.04
N TYR A 171 -11.23 16.56 -5.46
CA TYR A 171 -10.90 15.16 -5.18
C TYR A 171 -10.28 15.05 -3.78
N VAL A 172 -10.34 13.85 -3.19
CA VAL A 172 -9.55 13.54 -2.00
C VAL A 172 -8.17 13.05 -2.42
N ASN A 173 -7.14 13.61 -1.79
CA ASN A 173 -5.76 13.14 -1.89
C ASN A 173 -5.29 12.69 -0.50
N ILE A 174 -4.76 11.48 -0.39
CA ILE A 174 -4.13 10.98 0.83
C ILE A 174 -2.81 11.73 1.03
N LYS A 175 -2.77 12.52 2.11
CA LYS A 175 -1.62 13.30 2.54
C LYS A 175 -0.60 12.44 3.28
N THR A 176 -1.04 11.68 4.28
CA THR A 176 -0.18 10.77 5.04
C THR A 176 -0.82 9.41 5.24
N VAL A 177 0.03 8.38 5.30
CA VAL A 177 -0.30 7.05 5.81
C VAL A 177 0.76 6.72 6.84
N ARG A 178 0.34 6.15 7.96
CA ARG A 178 1.20 5.66 9.04
C ARG A 178 0.67 4.31 9.50
N SER A 179 1.49 3.29 9.37
CA SER A 179 1.17 1.95 9.83
C SER A 179 1.98 1.60 11.08
N LYS A 180 1.35 0.83 11.97
CA LYS A 180 2.02 0.12 13.07
C LYS A 180 1.80 -1.36 12.91
N ILE A 181 2.87 -2.08 12.58
CA ILE A 181 2.81 -3.51 12.22
C ILE A 181 3.29 -4.35 13.41
N LYS A 182 2.53 -5.40 13.71
CA LYS A 182 2.92 -6.49 14.61
C LYS A 182 2.84 -7.79 13.84
N VAL A 183 3.82 -8.66 14.04
CA VAL A 183 3.91 -9.96 13.39
C VAL A 183 3.96 -11.04 14.48
N GLY A 184 3.10 -12.05 14.38
CA GLY A 184 3.04 -13.13 15.37
C GLY A 184 4.04 -14.26 15.12
N GLY A 185 4.45 -14.49 13.87
CA GLY A 185 5.48 -15.46 13.51
C GLY A 185 6.25 -15.08 12.26
N GLN A 186 7.53 -15.47 12.20
CA GLN A 186 8.40 -15.24 11.06
C GLN A 186 9.30 -16.45 10.82
N GLN A 187 9.46 -16.83 9.57
CA GLN A 187 10.47 -17.79 9.14
C GLN A 187 11.00 -17.38 7.77
N SER A 188 12.31 -17.44 7.58
CA SER A 188 12.95 -17.12 6.31
C SER A 188 13.93 -18.20 5.88
N LYS A 189 14.11 -18.28 4.57
CA LYS A 189 15.13 -19.08 3.90
C LYS A 189 15.85 -18.20 2.89
N VAL A 190 17.09 -18.56 2.65
CA VAL A 190 17.96 -17.88 1.71
C VAL A 190 18.69 -18.91 0.87
N VAL A 191 18.95 -18.57 -0.38
CA VAL A 191 19.85 -19.30 -1.26
C VAL A 191 20.89 -18.29 -1.72
N ASN A 192 22.14 -18.44 -1.29
CA ASN A 192 23.23 -17.61 -1.77
C ASN A 192 23.61 -18.04 -3.20
N THR A 193 23.76 -17.08 -4.11
CA THR A 193 24.14 -17.31 -5.52
C THR A 193 25.39 -16.51 -5.93
N ASP A 194 26.13 -15.99 -4.95
CA ASP A 194 27.28 -15.11 -5.14
C ASP A 194 28.54 -15.86 -5.62
N GLY A 195 28.57 -17.19 -5.44
CA GLY A 195 29.73 -18.04 -5.79
C GLY A 195 30.92 -17.89 -4.84
N ASP A 196 30.86 -16.95 -3.89
CA ASP A 196 31.85 -16.77 -2.83
C ASP A 196 31.45 -17.59 -1.58
N ARG A 197 32.29 -18.57 -1.26
CA ARG A 197 32.10 -19.47 -0.10
C ARG A 197 32.07 -18.73 1.24
N ASN A 198 32.82 -17.64 1.39
CA ASN A 198 32.79 -16.84 2.61
C ASN A 198 31.46 -16.11 2.74
N ASN A 199 30.95 -15.52 1.66
CA ASN A 199 29.65 -14.85 1.67
C ASN A 199 28.51 -15.84 1.91
N GLU A 200 28.62 -17.07 1.41
CA GLU A 200 27.70 -18.16 1.73
C GLU A 200 27.67 -18.48 3.23
N ILE A 201 28.83 -18.64 3.87
CA ILE A 201 28.94 -18.90 5.32
C ILE A 201 28.36 -17.74 6.13
N ILE A 202 28.69 -16.49 5.78
CA ILE A 202 28.15 -15.29 6.43
C ILE A 202 26.63 -15.24 6.30
N THR A 203 26.12 -15.43 5.08
CA THR A 203 24.68 -15.46 4.77
C THR A 203 23.97 -16.52 5.61
N ASN A 204 24.44 -17.77 5.60
CA ASN A 204 23.80 -18.87 6.33
C ASN A 204 23.79 -18.65 7.84
N THR A 205 24.89 -18.11 8.39
CA THR A 205 24.99 -17.76 9.81
C THR A 205 24.02 -16.64 10.17
N ALA A 206 23.96 -15.59 9.34
CA ALA A 206 23.04 -14.48 9.54
C ALA A 206 21.58 -14.92 9.52
N PHE A 207 21.19 -15.75 8.55
CA PHE A 207 19.82 -16.26 8.47
C PHE A 207 19.45 -17.23 9.57
N THR A 208 20.41 -18.02 10.07
CA THR A 208 20.21 -18.84 11.28
C THR A 208 19.91 -17.94 12.47
N PHE A 209 20.71 -16.90 12.68
CA PHE A 209 20.47 -15.92 13.74
C PHE A 209 19.11 -15.23 13.58
N ILE A 210 18.76 -14.80 12.36
CA ILE A 210 17.48 -14.13 12.07
C ILE A 210 16.31 -15.02 12.48
N ASN A 211 16.31 -16.29 12.08
CA ASN A 211 15.22 -17.21 12.41
C ASN A 211 15.15 -17.53 13.91
N GLN A 212 16.29 -17.70 14.58
CA GLN A 212 16.34 -17.98 16.02
C GLN A 212 15.95 -16.77 16.88
N ASN A 213 16.22 -15.56 16.39
CA ASN A 213 16.03 -14.29 17.11
C ASN A 213 15.02 -13.37 16.39
N TRP A 214 14.05 -13.96 15.71
CA TRP A 214 13.18 -13.24 14.79
C TRP A 214 12.41 -12.09 15.45
N ARG A 215 12.04 -12.23 16.73
CA ARG A 215 11.34 -11.16 17.48
C ARG A 215 12.21 -9.91 17.61
N GLN A 216 13.47 -10.08 18.01
CA GLN A 216 14.44 -8.98 18.13
C GLN A 216 14.76 -8.38 16.77
N VAL A 217 14.94 -9.23 15.75
CA VAL A 217 15.19 -8.77 14.39
C VAL A 217 14.03 -7.94 13.85
N LEU A 218 12.78 -8.37 14.07
CA LEU A 218 11.62 -7.62 13.63
C LEU A 218 11.50 -6.25 14.31
N GLN A 219 11.92 -6.08 15.56
CA GLN A 219 11.94 -4.74 16.17
C GLN A 219 12.81 -3.74 15.38
N VAL A 220 13.85 -4.23 14.70
CA VAL A 220 14.76 -3.41 13.89
C VAL A 220 14.25 -3.24 12.46
N ILE A 221 13.70 -4.29 11.86
CA ILE A 221 13.32 -4.30 10.43
C ILE A 221 11.88 -3.81 10.18
N THR A 222 10.98 -3.93 11.16
CA THR A 222 9.56 -3.55 11.01
C THR A 222 9.36 -2.11 10.52
N PRO A 223 10.13 -1.10 10.96
CA PRO A 223 10.02 0.26 10.39
C PRO A 223 10.17 0.32 8.87
N ILE A 224 11.05 -0.50 8.27
CA ILE A 224 11.21 -0.58 6.81
C ILE A 224 9.97 -1.20 6.15
N MET A 225 9.37 -2.21 6.80
CA MET A 225 8.11 -2.81 6.35
C MET A 225 6.96 -1.80 6.42
N GLU A 226 6.88 -1.03 7.52
CA GLU A 226 5.89 0.05 7.73
C GLU A 226 6.02 1.12 6.63
N GLU A 227 7.23 1.63 6.41
CA GLU A 227 7.49 2.64 5.36
C GLU A 227 7.12 2.14 3.96
N THR A 228 7.44 0.89 3.66
CA THR A 228 7.14 0.27 2.36
C THR A 228 5.63 0.10 2.18
N ALA A 229 4.93 -0.42 3.20
CA ALA A 229 3.48 -0.58 3.19
C ALA A 229 2.77 0.78 3.08
N ASP A 230 3.21 1.79 3.83
CA ASP A 230 2.66 3.15 3.80
C ASP A 230 2.76 3.77 2.40
N ALA A 231 3.91 3.61 1.73
CA ALA A 231 4.11 4.11 0.39
C ALA A 231 3.18 3.43 -0.63
N ILE A 232 3.02 2.11 -0.53
CA ILE A 232 2.15 1.32 -1.42
C ILE A 232 0.69 1.70 -1.20
N ILE A 233 0.22 1.70 0.06
CA ILE A 233 -1.16 2.07 0.43
C ILE A 233 -1.47 3.48 -0.04
N LYS A 234 -0.57 4.45 0.21
CA LYS A 234 -0.75 5.84 -0.23
C LYS A 234 -0.84 5.94 -1.76
N SER A 235 0.04 5.24 -2.48
CA SER A 235 0.05 5.24 -3.95
C SER A 235 -1.24 4.66 -4.52
N MET A 236 -1.62 3.46 -4.06
CA MET A 236 -2.84 2.78 -4.49
C MET A 236 -4.09 3.60 -4.16
N GLY A 237 -4.21 4.08 -2.92
CA GLY A 237 -5.34 4.89 -2.48
C GLY A 237 -5.47 6.17 -3.29
N ASN A 238 -4.37 6.89 -3.54
CA ASN A 238 -4.40 8.09 -4.38
C ASN A 238 -4.80 7.81 -5.83
N ASN A 239 -4.35 6.68 -6.39
CA ASN A 239 -4.72 6.26 -7.74
C ASN A 239 -6.22 5.95 -7.85
N ILE A 240 -6.82 5.36 -6.81
CA ILE A 240 -8.27 5.12 -6.73
C ILE A 240 -9.03 6.43 -6.53
N LEU A 241 -8.66 7.23 -5.52
CA LEU A 241 -9.42 8.43 -5.13
C LEU A 241 -9.37 9.54 -6.19
N ARG A 242 -8.29 9.63 -6.98
CA ARG A 242 -8.23 10.56 -8.13
C ARG A 242 -9.20 10.22 -9.25
N ALA A 243 -9.74 9.01 -9.27
CA ALA A 243 -10.73 8.60 -10.26
C ALA A 243 -12.15 8.97 -9.84
N ILE A 244 -12.39 9.47 -8.62
CA ILE A 244 -13.73 9.69 -8.06
C ILE A 244 -13.81 11.13 -7.54
N PRO A 245 -14.69 11.98 -8.09
CA PRO A 245 -14.92 13.32 -7.56
C PRO A 245 -15.33 13.30 -6.09
N TYR A 246 -14.92 14.30 -5.31
CA TYR A 246 -15.24 14.42 -3.90
C TYR A 246 -16.74 14.33 -3.61
N SER A 247 -17.57 14.95 -4.46
CA SER A 247 -19.04 14.91 -4.34
C SER A 247 -19.65 13.52 -4.55
N GLU A 248 -18.99 12.67 -5.34
CA GLU A 248 -19.40 11.28 -5.57
C GLU A 248 -18.87 10.35 -4.48
N LEU A 249 -17.64 10.61 -4.01
CA LEU A 249 -16.99 9.82 -2.95
C LEU A 249 -17.65 10.03 -1.58
N LEU A 250 -17.98 11.28 -1.25
CA LEU A 250 -18.59 11.70 0.02
C LEU A 250 -19.84 12.55 -0.26
N PRO A 251 -20.92 11.96 -0.80
CA PRO A 251 -22.18 12.65 -1.02
C PRO A 251 -22.84 13.01 0.31
N GLN A 252 -23.78 13.97 0.26
CA GLN A 252 -24.56 14.41 1.42
C GLN A 252 -25.58 13.37 1.87
#